data_AF-E4MDW8-F1
#
_entry.id   AF-E4MDW8-F1
#
_cell.length_a   1.000
_cell.length_b   1.000
_cell.length_c   1.000
_cell.angle_alpha   90.00
_cell.angle_beta   90.00
_cell.angle_gamma   90.00
#
_symmetry.space_group_name_H-M   'P 1'
#
loop_
_entity.id
_entity.type
_entity.pdbx_description
1 polymer ?
#
loop_
_entity_poly.entity_id
_entity_poly.type
_entity_poly.pdbx_seq_one_letter_code
_entity_poly.pdbx_strand_id
1 'polypeptide(L)'
;MIRSQAELADFIFPNDKLPEDIDFEKNTLLLVAGQATNGIESVKKNFVKADAQYIYSVTFLLNDTTEAPKWRVAQLVPSVPNEAKISLDLEVN
;
A
#
# COMPACT_ATOMS: atom_id res chain seq x y z
N MET A 1 9.58 -14.19 -1.36
CA MET A 1 8.42 -14.97 -0.91
C MET A 1 8.18 -14.58 0.53
N ILE A 2 7.02 -13.99 0.84
CA ILE A 2 6.61 -13.70 2.22
C ILE A 2 5.91 -14.95 2.74
N ARG A 3 6.40 -15.51 3.85
CA ARG A 3 6.02 -16.83 4.36
C ARG A 3 5.20 -16.77 5.65
N SER A 4 5.06 -15.59 6.26
CA SER A 4 4.32 -15.41 7.51
C SER A 4 3.79 -13.98 7.67
N GLN A 5 2.85 -13.80 8.59
CA GLN A 5 2.33 -12.48 8.98
C GLN A 5 3.40 -11.60 9.62
N ALA A 6 4.32 -12.19 10.39
CA ALA A 6 5.47 -11.47 10.95
C ALA A 6 6.41 -10.98 9.84
N GLU A 7 6.71 -11.83 8.85
CA GLU A 7 7.47 -11.41 7.67
C GLU A 7 6.71 -10.36 6.86
N LEU A 8 5.37 -10.39 6.81
CA LEU A 8 4.57 -9.36 6.16
C LEU A 8 4.64 -8.03 6.91
N ALA A 9 4.53 -8.06 8.24
CA ALA A 9 4.60 -6.87 9.11
C ALA A 9 5.97 -6.20 9.08
N ASP A 10 7.07 -6.97 9.08
CA ASP A 10 8.44 -6.45 8.94
C ASP A 10 8.74 -5.95 7.51
N PHE A 11 7.92 -6.36 6.54
CA PHE A 11 8.10 -6.04 5.13
C PHE A 11 7.19 -4.91 4.65
N ILE A 12 6.29 -4.38 5.47
CA ILE A 12 5.45 -3.22 5.12
C ILE A 12 5.96 -1.99 5.88
N PHE A 13 5.50 -0.80 5.49
CA PHE A 13 5.89 0.44 6.14
C PHE A 13 5.59 0.29 7.64
N PRO A 14 6.49 0.72 8.54
CA PRO A 14 6.43 0.37 9.97
C PRO A 14 5.14 0.78 10.71
N ASN A 15 4.28 1.58 10.08
CA ASN A 15 2.99 2.02 10.63
C ASN A 15 1.77 1.26 10.07
N ASP A 16 1.96 0.32 9.15
CA ASP A 16 0.86 -0.49 8.60
C ASP A 16 0.55 -1.65 9.55
N LYS A 17 -0.59 -1.55 10.22
CA LYS A 17 -1.12 -2.65 11.02
C LYS A 17 -2.10 -3.45 10.17
N LEU A 18 -1.70 -4.64 9.75
CA LEU A 18 -2.61 -5.62 9.16
C LEU A 18 -3.16 -6.54 10.27
N PRO A 19 -4.45 -6.90 10.23
CA PRO A 19 -5.01 -7.88 11.17
C PRO A 19 -4.32 -9.24 11.00
N GLU A 20 -4.20 -9.99 12.09
CA GLU A 20 -3.51 -11.31 12.10
C GLU A 20 -4.25 -12.35 11.25
N ASP A 21 -5.59 -12.32 11.28
CA ASP A 21 -6.45 -13.24 10.54
C ASP A 21 -7.17 -12.51 9.39
N ILE A 22 -6.49 -12.38 8.26
CA ILE A 22 -7.09 -11.80 7.05
C ILE A 22 -8.00 -12.84 6.38
N ASP A 23 -9.31 -12.55 6.34
CA ASP A 23 -10.27 -13.27 5.50
C ASP A 23 -10.15 -12.78 4.04
N PHE A 24 -9.41 -13.54 3.22
CA PHE A 24 -9.19 -13.25 1.79
C PHE A 24 -10.42 -13.51 0.90
N GLU A 25 -11.48 -14.15 1.41
CA GLU A 25 -12.74 -14.24 0.67
C GLU A 25 -13.47 -12.88 0.70
N LYS A 26 -13.36 -12.18 1.83
CA LYS A 26 -14.02 -10.88 2.05
C LYS A 26 -13.14 -9.67 1.75
N ASN A 27 -11.82 -9.85 1.71
CA ASN A 27 -10.86 -8.77 1.57
C ASN A 27 -9.81 -9.04 0.50
N THR A 28 -9.30 -7.97 -0.09
CA THR A 28 -8.15 -8.01 -0.97
C THR A 28 -7.01 -7.22 -0.32
N LEU A 29 -5.82 -7.80 -0.28
CA LEU A 29 -4.62 -7.12 0.21
C LEU A 29 -3.89 -6.47 -0.97
N LEU A 30 -3.81 -5.14 -0.97
CA LEU A 30 -3.04 -4.37 -1.94
C LEU A 30 -1.64 -4.11 -1.39
N LEU A 31 -0.62 -4.50 -2.16
CA LEU A 31 0.79 -4.32 -1.82
C LEU A 31 1.48 -3.53 -2.93
N VAL A 32 2.06 -2.39 -2.58
CA VAL A 32 2.85 -1.57 -3.52
C VAL A 32 4.19 -1.27 -2.89
N ALA A 33 5.26 -1.39 -3.67
CA ALA A 33 6.61 -1.13 -3.21
C ALA A 33 7.34 -0.24 -4.19
N GLY A 34 8.25 0.57 -3.67
CA GLY A 34 9.08 1.44 -4.47
C GLY A 34 10.29 1.96 -3.71
N GLN A 35 10.94 2.95 -4.30
CA GLN A 35 12.08 3.63 -3.70
C GLN A 35 11.84 5.13 -3.83
N ALA A 36 11.98 5.85 -2.71
CA ALA A 36 11.91 7.31 -2.72
C ALA A 36 13.27 7.90 -3.06
N THR A 37 13.28 9.13 -3.57
CA THR A 37 14.51 9.91 -3.82
C THR A 37 14.98 10.67 -2.58
N ASN A 38 14.07 10.90 -1.63
CA ASN A 38 14.24 11.65 -0.40
C ASN A 38 13.52 10.96 0.76
N GLY A 39 13.77 11.41 1.99
CA GLY A 39 13.15 10.82 3.16
C GLY A 39 11.65 10.99 3.12
N ILE A 40 10.94 10.01 3.65
CA ILE A 40 9.48 9.99 3.66
C ILE A 40 9.02 10.51 5.03
N GLU A 41 8.33 11.63 5.04
CA GLU A 41 7.72 12.19 6.24
C GLU A 41 6.43 11.46 6.59
N SER A 42 5.55 11.27 5.60
CA SER A 42 4.30 10.55 5.79
C SER A 42 3.82 9.90 4.49
N VAL A 43 2.95 8.90 4.67
CA VAL A 43 2.31 8.19 3.56
C VAL A 43 0.82 8.18 3.81
N LYS A 44 0.05 8.67 2.85
CA LYS A 44 -1.41 8.60 2.85
C LYS A 44 -1.87 7.66 1.76
N LYS A 45 -2.88 6.85 2.07
CA LYS A 45 -3.42 5.85 1.17
C LYS A 45 -4.90 6.07 1.02
N ASN A 46 -5.39 5.83 -0.18
CA ASN A 46 -6.80 5.93 -0.48
C ASN A 46 -7.17 4.81 -1.45
N PHE A 47 -8.36 4.24 -1.25
CA PHE A 47 -8.91 3.25 -2.16
C PHE A 47 -10.34 3.63 -2.46
N VAL A 48 -10.62 3.87 -3.74
CA VAL A 48 -11.95 4.27 -4.20
C VAL A 48 -12.38 3.40 -5.36
N LYS A 49 -13.68 3.13 -5.41
CA LYS A 49 -14.34 2.55 -6.58
C LYS A 49 -15.01 3.68 -7.35
N ALA A 50 -14.51 3.98 -8.54
CA ALA A 50 -15.10 4.95 -9.46
C ALA A 50 -15.70 4.18 -10.65
N ASP A 51 -17.02 4.16 -10.75
CA ASP A 51 -17.78 3.40 -11.74
C ASP A 51 -17.37 1.90 -11.79
N ALA A 52 -16.69 1.50 -12.88
CA ALA A 52 -16.23 0.14 -13.14
C ALA A 52 -14.72 -0.06 -12.86
N GLN A 53 -14.06 0.94 -12.26
CA GLN A 53 -12.63 0.93 -11.99
C GLN A 53 -12.35 1.12 -10.49
N TYR A 54 -11.33 0.43 -10.02
CA TYR A 54 -10.81 0.61 -8.67
C TYR A 54 -9.54 1.45 -8.77
N ILE A 55 -9.44 2.49 -7.97
CA ILE A 55 -8.27 3.37 -7.93
C ILE A 55 -7.67 3.25 -6.54
N TYR A 56 -6.42 2.83 -6.51
CA TYR A 56 -5.59 2.83 -5.31
C TYR A 56 -4.59 3.97 -5.42
N SER A 57 -4.73 4.97 -4.56
CA SER A 57 -3.85 6.14 -4.55
C SER A 57 -2.93 6.09 -3.35
N VAL A 58 -1.64 6.33 -3.58
CA VAL A 58 -0.63 6.46 -2.53
C VAL A 58 0.06 7.80 -2.69
N THR A 59 -0.14 8.67 -1.70
CA THR A 59 0.45 10.01 -1.66
C THR A 59 1.57 10.02 -0.63
N PHE A 60 2.75 10.43 -1.06
CA PHE A 60 3.92 10.60 -0.20
C PHE A 60 4.13 12.08 0.10
N LEU A 61 4.36 12.39 1.37
CA LEU A 61 4.97 13.67 1.76
C LEU A 61 6.46 13.39 1.99
N LEU A 62 7.31 14.05 1.21
CA LEU A 62 8.76 13.91 1.36
C LEU A 62 9.32 15.01 2.26
N ASN A 63 10.40 14.69 2.96
CA ASN A 63 11.20 15.67 3.69
C ASN A 63 12.52 15.93 2.94
N ASP A 64 13.25 16.96 3.36
CA ASP A 64 14.49 17.39 2.72
C ASP A 64 15.69 16.47 2.97
N THR A 65 15.52 15.34 3.67
CA THR A 65 16.63 14.42 3.89
C THR A 65 17.00 13.71 2.59
N THR A 66 18.30 13.51 2.39
CA THR A 66 18.84 12.77 1.23
C THR A 66 18.74 11.26 1.41
N GLU A 67 18.06 10.78 2.45
CA GLU A 67 17.80 9.37 2.63
C GLU A 67 16.86 8.93 1.50
N ALA A 68 17.23 7.91 0.74
CA ALA A 68 16.41 7.38 -0.36
C ALA A 68 15.82 6.03 0.04
N PRO A 69 14.91 5.98 1.05
CA PRO A 69 14.46 4.73 1.62
C PRO A 69 13.66 3.93 0.61
N LYS A 70 13.81 2.61 0.69
CA LYS A 70 12.83 1.69 0.10
C LYS A 70 11.56 1.77 0.93
N TRP A 71 10.42 1.81 0.25
CA TRP A 71 9.11 1.85 0.90
C TRP A 71 8.22 0.74 0.36
N ARG A 72 7.33 0.27 1.21
CA ARG A 72 6.38 -0.81 0.92
C ARG A 72 5.11 -0.48 1.66
N VAL A 73 3.99 -0.34 0.98
CA VAL A 73 2.71 -0.01 1.58
C VAL A 73 1.74 -1.17 1.41
N ALA A 74 1.02 -1.48 2.48
CA ALA A 74 -0.08 -2.42 2.45
C ALA A 74 -1.40 -1.71 2.75
N GLN A 75 -2.46 -2.08 2.05
CA GLN A 75 -3.81 -1.71 2.45
C GLN A 75 -4.75 -2.89 2.25
N LEU A 76 -5.49 -3.23 3.29
CA LEU A 76 -6.58 -4.17 3.21
C LEU A 76 -7.83 -3.42 2.73
N VAL A 77 -8.46 -3.90 1.65
CA VAL A 77 -9.66 -3.30 1.06
C VAL A 77 -10.75 -4.37 0.92
N PRO A 78 -12.03 -3.98 0.76
CA PRO A 78 -13.09 -4.94 0.44
C PRO A 78 -12.74 -5.76 -0.80
N SER A 79 -13.21 -7.00 -0.85
CA SER A 79 -12.94 -7.95 -1.94
C SER A 79 -13.14 -7.32 -3.32
N VAL A 80 -12.10 -7.40 -4.15
CA VAL A 80 -12.07 -6.91 -5.53
C VAL A 80 -12.24 -8.10 -6.48
N PRO A 81 -13.17 -8.05 -7.45
CA PRO A 81 -13.34 -9.13 -8.42
C PRO A 81 -12.05 -9.41 -9.22
N ASN A 82 -11.76 -10.67 -9.54
CA ASN A 82 -10.54 -11.05 -10.27
C ASN A 82 -10.39 -10.38 -11.65
N GLU A 83 -11.51 -10.02 -12.28
CA GLU A 83 -11.54 -9.36 -13.60
C GLU A 83 -11.48 -7.82 -13.50
N ALA A 84 -11.51 -7.28 -12.28
CA ALA A 84 -11.50 -5.85 -12.08
C ALA A 84 -10.15 -5.23 -12.42
N LYS A 85 -10.19 -4.06 -13.04
CA LYS A 85 -8.99 -3.25 -13.27
C LYS A 85 -8.74 -2.36 -12.05
N ILE A 86 -7.53 -2.47 -11.51
CA ILE A 86 -7.04 -1.59 -10.45
C ILE A 86 -6.00 -0.67 -11.06
N SER A 87 -6.24 0.64 -10.98
CA SER A 87 -5.24 1.67 -11.27
C SER A 87 -4.48 2.03 -10.01
N LEU A 88 -3.18 2.27 -10.16
CA LEU A 88 -2.33 2.79 -9.11
C LEU A 88 -1.97 4.25 -9.44
N ASP A 89 -2.40 5.16 -8.58
CA ASP A 89 -2.03 6.57 -8.66
C ASP A 89 -0.97 6.86 -7.60
N LEU A 90 0.21 7.27 -8.03
CA LEU A 90 1.32 7.64 -7.16
C LEU A 90 1.51 9.15 -7.20
N GLU A 91 1.40 9.79 -6.05
CA GLU A 91 1.56 11.23 -5.91
C GLU A 91 2.66 11.55 -4.90
N VAL A 92 3.42 12.61 -5.17
CA VAL A 92 4.48 13.12 -4.30
C VAL A 92 4.21 14.59 -4.07
N ASN A 93 4.10 14.97 -2.80
CA ASN A 93 3.87 16.33 -2.33
C ASN A 93 5.08 16.86 -1.57
#